data_AF-A0A533Z8R0-F1
#
_entry.id   AF-A0A533Z8R0-F1
#
_cell.length_a   1.000
_cell.length_b   1.000
_cell.length_c   1.000
_cell.angle_alpha   90.00
_cell.angle_beta   90.00
_cell.angle_gamma   90.00
#
_symmetry.space_group_name_H-M   'P 1'
#
loop_
_entity.id
_entity.type
_entity.pdbx_description
1 polymer ?
#
loop_
_entity_poly.entity_id
_entity_poly.type
_entity_poly.pdbx_seq_one_letter_code
_entity_poly.pdbx_strand_id
1 'polypeptide(L)'
;MSPGHYPLTPATKATILGHTLRGAPPTPEDKAIAQHLAYEAVRRLVKDPERVIGCMLAYREPGTIEAVPLHAVAPKQFEWEVFARMHGTERP
;
A
#
# COMPACT_ATOMS: atom_id res chain seq x y z
N MET A 1 51.23 13.88 -10.18
CA MET A 1 50.09 12.93 -10.17
C MET A 1 50.49 11.77 -9.30
N SER A 2 49.91 11.61 -8.10
CA SER A 2 50.26 10.47 -7.22
C SER A 2 49.69 9.17 -7.77
N PRO A 3 50.46 8.07 -7.81
CA PRO A 3 49.94 6.75 -8.14
C PRO A 3 48.97 6.33 -7.03
N GLY A 4 47.72 6.01 -7.36
CA GLY A 4 46.73 5.47 -6.41
C GLY A 4 45.44 6.27 -6.24
N HIS A 5 45.28 7.43 -6.89
CA HIS A 5 44.01 8.14 -6.87
C HIS A 5 43.14 7.73 -8.07
N TYR A 6 42.29 6.71 -7.87
CA TYR A 6 41.19 6.41 -8.76
C TYR A 6 39.93 7.07 -8.18
N PRO A 7 39.43 8.19 -8.73
CA PRO A 7 38.19 8.76 -8.25
C PRO A 7 37.05 7.81 -8.65
N LEU A 8 36.65 6.94 -7.72
CA LEU A 8 35.44 6.13 -7.88
C LEU A 8 34.25 7.09 -7.83
N THR A 9 33.82 7.59 -8.99
CA THR A 9 32.52 8.22 -9.12
C THR A 9 31.46 7.19 -8.69
N PRO A 10 30.54 7.50 -7.77
CA PRO A 10 29.51 6.55 -7.36
C PRO A 10 28.76 6.02 -8.58
N ALA A 11 28.80 4.71 -8.82
CA ALA A 11 28.07 4.08 -9.90
C ALA A 11 26.63 3.84 -9.45
N THR A 12 25.73 4.76 -9.77
CA THR A 12 24.30 4.62 -9.47
C THR A 12 23.65 3.59 -10.40
N LYS A 13 22.87 2.66 -9.83
CA LYS A 13 22.04 1.70 -10.56
C LYS A 13 20.59 1.79 -10.09
N ALA A 14 19.66 1.86 -11.03
CA ALA A 14 18.24 1.80 -10.75
C ALA A 14 17.74 0.35 -10.85
N THR A 15 16.90 -0.06 -9.90
CA THR A 15 16.22 -1.36 -9.92
C THR A 15 14.71 -1.13 -10.02
N ILE A 16 14.10 -1.62 -11.08
CA ILE A 16 12.65 -1.50 -11.33
C ILE A 16 12.03 -2.87 -11.05
N LEU A 17 11.29 -2.98 -9.94
CA LEU A 17 10.73 -4.27 -9.51
C LEU A 17 9.54 -4.73 -10.37
N GLY A 18 8.75 -3.78 -10.90
CA GLY A 18 7.61 -4.07 -11.77
C GLY A 18 6.63 -5.09 -11.15
N HIS A 19 6.26 -6.10 -11.93
CA HIS A 19 5.28 -7.13 -11.54
C HIS A 19 5.70 -7.98 -10.32
N THR A 20 6.98 -8.02 -9.99
CA THR A 20 7.49 -8.77 -8.82
C THR A 20 6.87 -8.28 -7.51
N LEU A 21 6.40 -7.02 -7.46
CA LEU A 21 5.67 -6.45 -6.31
C LEU A 21 4.32 -7.13 -6.01
N ARG A 22 3.78 -7.96 -6.92
CA ARG A 22 2.46 -8.59 -6.80
C ARG A 22 2.48 -10.12 -6.76
N GLY A 23 3.62 -10.75 -7.06
CA GLY A 23 3.68 -12.18 -7.41
C GLY A 23 4.07 -13.15 -6.30
N ALA A 24 4.45 -12.66 -5.10
CA ALA A 24 4.86 -13.53 -4.01
C ALA A 24 3.65 -14.13 -3.27
N PRO A 25 3.78 -15.34 -2.68
CA PRO A 25 2.79 -15.84 -1.73
C PRO A 25 2.52 -14.81 -0.63
N PRO A 26 1.25 -14.61 -0.20
CA PRO A 26 0.92 -13.62 0.81
C PRO A 26 1.64 -13.92 2.12
N THR A 27 2.06 -12.86 2.80
CA THR A 27 2.72 -12.98 4.10
C THR A 27 1.75 -13.58 5.15
N PRO A 28 2.25 -14.13 6.28
CA PRO A 28 1.37 -14.56 7.37
C PRO A 28 0.41 -13.45 7.84
N GLU A 29 0.88 -12.20 7.83
CA GLU A 29 0.07 -11.02 8.18
C GLU A 29 -1.05 -10.78 7.17
N ASP A 30 -0.75 -10.79 5.87
CA ASP A 30 -1.75 -10.66 4.81
C ASP A 30 -2.82 -11.76 4.91
N LYS A 31 -2.41 -12.99 5.23
CA LYS A 31 -3.34 -14.11 5.43
C LYS A 31 -4.28 -13.88 6.61
N ALA A 32 -3.75 -13.42 7.74
CA ALA A 32 -4.53 -13.14 8.94
C ALA A 32 -5.53 -11.99 8.68
N ILE A 33 -5.06 -10.90 8.06
CA ILE A 33 -5.88 -9.75 7.64
C ILE A 33 -7.01 -10.21 6.71
N ALA A 34 -6.69 -10.99 5.69
CA ALA A 34 -7.67 -11.48 4.72
C ALA A 34 -8.75 -12.34 5.38
N GLN A 35 -8.36 -13.25 6.28
CA GLN A 35 -9.30 -14.11 7.00
C GLN A 35 -10.22 -13.30 7.93
N HIS A 36 -9.66 -12.32 8.66
CA HIS A 36 -10.44 -11.51 9.58
C HIS A 36 -11.44 -10.60 8.84
N LEU A 37 -11.01 -9.95 7.75
CA LEU A 37 -11.90 -9.15 6.91
C LEU A 37 -12.99 -10.01 6.26
N ALA A 38 -12.67 -11.23 5.81
CA ALA A 38 -13.65 -12.15 5.24
C ALA A 38 -14.71 -12.56 6.27
N TYR A 39 -14.28 -12.91 7.50
CA TYR A 39 -15.19 -13.20 8.61
C TYR A 39 -16.12 -12.01 8.88
N GLU A 40 -15.57 -10.81 9.00
CA GLU A 40 -16.31 -9.60 9.32
C GLU A 40 -17.28 -9.17 8.21
N ALA A 41 -16.97 -9.45 6.94
CA ALA A 41 -17.88 -9.25 5.82
C ALA A 41 -19.08 -10.20 5.90
N VAL A 42 -18.82 -11.50 6.05
CA VAL A 42 -19.88 -12.52 6.13
C VAL A 42 -20.74 -12.31 7.37
N ARG A 43 -20.12 -12.02 8.52
CA ARG A 43 -20.84 -11.77 9.78
C ARG A 43 -21.86 -10.65 9.64
N ARG A 44 -21.49 -9.52 9.02
CA ARG A 44 -22.39 -8.38 8.79
C ARG A 44 -23.55 -8.74 7.86
N LEU A 45 -23.25 -9.42 6.75
CA LEU A 45 -24.26 -9.83 5.77
C LEU A 45 -25.28 -10.81 6.36
N VAL A 46 -24.84 -11.71 7.26
CA VAL A 46 -25.73 -12.72 7.86
C VAL A 46 -26.48 -12.20 9.07
N LYS A 47 -25.83 -11.41 9.95
CA LYS A 47 -26.42 -10.98 11.22
C LYS A 47 -27.40 -9.81 11.06
N ASP A 48 -27.08 -8.85 10.20
CA ASP A 48 -27.84 -7.60 10.07
C ASP A 48 -28.00 -7.17 8.60
N PRO A 49 -28.56 -8.03 7.71
CA PRO A 49 -28.62 -7.76 6.27
C PRO A 49 -29.32 -6.44 5.94
N GLU A 50 -30.41 -6.10 6.63
CA GLU A 50 -31.19 -4.87 6.43
C GLU A 50 -30.40 -3.59 6.76
N ARG A 51 -29.30 -3.71 7.51
CA ARG A 51 -28.43 -2.57 7.89
C ARG A 51 -27.21 -2.46 6.98
N VAL A 52 -26.99 -3.40 6.07
CA VAL A 52 -25.83 -3.39 5.17
C VAL A 52 -26.10 -2.42 4.01
N ILE A 53 -25.51 -1.23 4.11
CA ILE A 53 -25.30 -0.34 2.98
C ILE A 53 -23.98 -0.74 2.32
N GLY A 54 -23.87 -0.60 0.99
CA GLY A 54 -22.61 -0.82 0.29
C GLY A 54 -21.46 -0.08 0.97
N CYS A 55 -20.46 -0.84 1.46
CA CYS A 55 -19.35 -0.32 2.25
C CYS A 55 -18.03 -1.06 1.93
N MET A 56 -16.92 -0.42 2.28
CA MET A 56 -15.58 -1.00 2.32
C MET A 56 -15.21 -1.30 3.77
N LEU A 57 -14.78 -2.52 4.06
CA LEU A 57 -14.21 -2.86 5.35
C LEU A 57 -12.73 -2.49 5.38
N ALA A 58 -12.32 -1.77 6.41
CA ALA A 58 -10.95 -1.34 6.59
C ALA A 58 -10.54 -1.44 8.07
N TYR A 59 -9.26 -1.69 8.30
CA TYR A 59 -8.69 -1.51 9.64
C TYR A 59 -8.51 -0.03 9.93
N ARG A 60 -8.94 0.40 11.12
CA ARG A 60 -8.65 1.71 11.69
C ARG A 60 -7.96 1.51 13.04
N GLU A 61 -6.83 2.20 13.22
CA GLU A 61 -5.94 1.99 14.36
C GLU A 61 -5.52 0.51 14.48
N PRO A 62 -4.64 0.11 15.41
CA PRO A 62 -4.31 -1.29 15.57
C PRO A 62 -5.53 -2.09 16.07
N GLY A 63 -6.16 -2.85 15.17
CA GLY A 63 -7.05 -3.96 15.53
C GLY A 63 -8.56 -3.74 15.36
N THR A 64 -9.05 -2.53 15.06
CA THR A 64 -10.49 -2.30 14.88
C THR A 64 -10.87 -2.32 13.40
N ILE A 65 -11.90 -3.09 13.03
CA ILE A 65 -12.46 -3.08 11.66
C ILE A 65 -13.67 -2.15 11.61
N GLU A 66 -13.58 -1.13 10.76
CA GLU A 66 -14.65 -0.19 10.47
C GLU A 66 -15.25 -0.42 9.09
N ALA A 67 -16.54 -0.08 8.95
CA ALA A 67 -17.24 -0.08 7.68
C ALA A 67 -17.34 1.35 7.15
N VAL A 68 -16.61 1.64 6.08
CA VAL A 68 -16.63 2.94 5.40
C VAL A 68 -17.70 2.91 4.30
N PRO A 69 -18.75 3.75 4.35
CA PRO A 69 -19.76 3.79 3.30
C PRO A 69 -19.12 4.04 1.93
N LEU A 70 -19.55 3.34 0.87
CA LEU A 70 -18.91 3.45 -0.45
C LEU A 70 -18.93 4.89 -1.00
N HIS A 71 -19.98 5.67 -0.71
CA HIS A 71 -20.07 7.07 -1.12
C HIS A 71 -19.06 7.98 -0.40
N ALA A 72 -18.52 7.55 0.74
CA ALA A 72 -17.49 8.26 1.50
C ALA A 72 -16.07 7.80 1.14
N VAL A 73 -15.91 6.74 0.34
CA VAL A 73 -14.61 6.30 -0.16
C VAL A 73 -14.17 7.24 -1.28
N ALA A 74 -13.26 8.15 -0.96
CA ALA A 74 -12.61 9.00 -1.94
C ALA A 74 -11.31 8.34 -2.45
N PRO A 75 -11.00 8.43 -3.75
CA PRO A 75 -9.69 8.02 -4.23
C PRO A 75 -8.61 8.89 -3.58
N LYS A 76 -7.56 8.25 -3.05
CA LYS A 76 -6.38 8.97 -2.58
C LYS A 76 -5.76 9.71 -3.77
N GLN A 77 -5.59 11.02 -3.65
CA GLN A 77 -4.88 11.79 -4.65
C GLN A 77 -3.42 11.36 -4.72
N PHE A 78 -2.87 11.26 -5.93
CA PHE A 78 -1.48 10.93 -6.11
C PHE A 78 -0.61 12.15 -5.75
N GLU A 79 0.33 11.96 -4.81
CA GLU A 79 1.21 13.03 -4.34
C GLU A 79 2.41 13.20 -5.27
N TRP A 80 2.21 13.95 -6.36
CA TRP A 80 3.22 14.22 -7.39
C TRP A 80 4.51 14.83 -6.83
N GLU A 81 4.40 15.70 -5.84
CA GLU A 81 5.56 16.34 -5.20
C GLU A 81 6.45 15.32 -4.48
N VAL A 82 5.84 14.38 -3.74
CA VAL A 82 6.57 13.30 -3.07
C VAL A 82 7.27 12.41 -4.08
N PHE A 83 6.56 12.04 -5.15
CA PHE A 83 7.13 11.26 -6.25
C PHE A 83 8.32 11.98 -6.90
N ALA A 84 8.17 13.27 -7.25
CA ALA A 84 9.22 14.05 -7.88
C ALA A 84 10.49 14.16 -7.02
N ARG A 85 10.32 14.37 -5.70
CA ARG A 85 11.42 14.40 -4.73
C ARG A 85 12.12 13.05 -4.60
N MET A 86 11.37 11.94 -4.58
CA MET A 86 11.96 10.58 -4.52
C MET A 86 12.77 10.21 -5.77
N HIS A 87 12.43 10.79 -6.92
CA HIS A 87 13.04 10.45 -8.21
C HIS A 87 14.00 11.52 -8.75
N GLY A 88 14.29 12.57 -7.98
CA GLY A 88 15.27 13.60 -8.34
C GLY A 88 14.89 14.42 -9.58
N THR A 89 13.60 14.55 -9.88
CA THR A 89 13.12 15.36 -11.00
C THR A 89 12.93 16.83 -10.65
N GLU A 90 13.12 17.21 -9.38
CA GLU A 90 13.27 18.61 -8.99
C GLU A 90 14.60 19.13 -9.57
N ARG A 91 14.51 19.92 -10.65
CA ARG A 91 15.66 20.71 -11.12
C ARG A 91 15.95 21.80 -10.07
N PRO A 92 17.22 22.17 -9.85
CA PRO A 92 17.58 23.31 -9.01
C PRO A 92 16.97 24.62 -9.53
#